data_AF-A0A7X6QMM3-F1
#
_entry.id   AF-A0A7X6QMM3-F1
#
_cell.length_a   1.000
_cell.length_b   1.000
_cell.length_c   1.000
_cell.angle_alpha   90.00
_cell.angle_beta   90.00
_cell.angle_gamma   90.00
#
_symmetry.space_group_name_H-M   'P 1'
#
loop_
_entity.id
_entity.type
_entity.pdbx_description
1 polymer ?
#
loop_
_entity_poly.entity_id
_entity_poly.type
_entity_poly.pdbx_seq_one_letter_code
_entity_poly.pdbx_strand_id
1 'polypeptide(L)' 'MASEQPIFDEALQRAIGMLGDVENELNSDWRPGTGPTEAQSRTLADALRAIADAKAALDEAVQSSPLNRME' A
#
# COMPACT_ATOMS: atom_id res chain seq x y z
N MET A 1 -29.98 -0.50 -9.09
CA MET A 1 -28.75 -1.12 -8.58
C MET A 1 -27.66 -0.06 -8.57
N ALA A 2 -27.64 0.81 -7.56
CA ALA A 2 -26.74 1.96 -7.54
C ALA A 2 -26.50 2.38 -6.08
N SER A 3 -25.49 1.80 -5.44
CA SER A 3 -25.00 2.26 -4.13
C SER A 3 -23.70 1.59 -3.66
N GLU A 4 -23.22 0.52 -4.29
CA GLU A 4 -22.03 -0.21 -3.81
C GLU A 4 -20.68 0.34 -4.31
N GLN A 5 -20.66 1.06 -5.43
CA GLN A 5 -19.41 1.60 -6.03
C GLN A 5 -18.68 2.66 -5.19
N PRO A 6 -19.34 3.69 -4.60
CA PRO A 6 -18.62 4.65 -3.77
C PRO A 6 -18.01 3.99 -2.52
N ILE A 7 -18.62 2.92 -1.99
CA ILE A 7 -18.09 2.15 -0.85
C ILE A 7 -16.83 1.38 -1.26
N PHE A 8 -16.77 0.89 -2.50
CA PHE A 8 -15.62 0.17 -3.03
C PHE A 8 -14.41 1.07 -3.23
N ASP A 9 -14.55 2.22 -3.88
CA ASP A 9 -13.45 3.17 -4.09
C ASP A 9 -12.92 3.70 -2.75
N GLU A 10 -13.81 4.01 -1.80
CA GLU A 10 -13.39 4.38 -0.44
C GLU A 10 -12.63 3.25 0.28
N ALA A 11 -13.03 2.00 0.09
CA ALA A 11 -12.32 0.86 0.67
C ALA A 11 -10.91 0.71 0.08
N LEU A 12 -10.74 0.91 -1.23
CA LEU A 12 -9.43 0.91 -1.89
C LEU A 12 -8.54 2.05 -1.37
N GLN A 13 -9.08 3.27 -1.26
CA GLN A 13 -8.36 4.42 -0.73
C GLN A 13 -7.91 4.19 0.73
N ARG A 14 -8.78 3.62 1.58
CA ARG A 14 -8.41 3.24 2.96
C ARG A 14 -7.31 2.19 2.99
N ALA A 15 -7.39 1.17 2.13
CA ALA A 15 -6.37 0.12 2.04
C ALA A 15 -5.00 0.67 1.61
N ILE A 16 -4.97 1.59 0.63
CA ILE A 16 -3.74 2.29 0.20
C ILE A 16 -3.14 3.07 1.37
N GLY A 17 -3.96 3.79 2.15
CA GLY A 17 -3.52 4.50 3.35
C GLY A 17 -2.87 3.58 4.38
N MET A 18 -3.53 2.46 4.72
CA MET A 18 -2.99 1.46 5.64
C MET A 18 -1.64 0.89 5.17
N LEU A 19 -1.50 0.61 3.88
CA LEU A 19 -0.23 0.15 3.30
C LEU A 19 0.85 1.25 3.37
N GLY A 20 0.46 2.53 3.29
CA GLY A 20 1.31 3.69 3.55
C GLY A 20 1.87 3.72 4.96
N ASP A 21 1.00 3.55 5.95
CA ASP A 21 1.40 3.57 7.35
C ASP A 21 2.38 2.43 7.66
N VAL A 22 2.12 1.23 7.13
CA VAL A 22 3.01 0.07 7.29
C VAL A 22 4.37 0.33 6.63
N GLU A 23 4.40 0.86 5.40
CA GLU A 23 5.65 1.19 4.72
C GLU A 23 6.48 2.22 5.50
N ASN A 24 5.83 3.23 6.07
CA ASN A 24 6.49 4.26 6.87
C ASN A 24 7.07 3.69 8.18
N GLU A 25 6.31 2.83 8.87
CA GLU A 25 6.79 2.13 10.07
C GLU A 25 8.02 1.25 9.74
N LEU A 26 7.97 0.51 8.64
CA LEU A 26 9.06 -0.37 8.20
C LEU A 26 10.31 0.37 7.72
N ASN A 27 10.16 1.61 7.22
CA ASN A 27 11.27 2.49 6.86
C ASN A 27 11.82 3.31 8.03
N SER A 28 11.25 3.19 9.22
CA SER A 28 11.71 3.96 10.38
C SER A 28 13.14 3.60 10.76
N ASP A 29 13.91 4.62 11.18
CA ASP A 29 15.30 4.46 11.59
C ASP A 29 15.40 3.44 12.73
N TRP A 30 16.05 2.32 12.42
CA TRP A 30 16.42 1.32 13.41
C TRP A 30 17.32 1.98 14.45
N ARG A 31 17.10 1.66 15.74
CA ARG A 31 17.91 2.22 16.82
C ARG A 31 19.41 2.10 16.50
N PRO A 32 20.21 3.17 16.70
CA PRO A 32 21.65 3.13 16.44
C PRO A 32 22.33 1.98 17.16
N GLY A 33 23.07 1.15 16.43
CA GLY A 33 23.76 -0.03 16.98
C GLY A 33 22.93 -1.31 17.04
N THR A 34 21.65 -1.28 16.65
CA THR A 34 20.78 -2.45 16.51
C THR A 34 20.05 -2.43 15.17
N GLY A 35 20.83 -2.38 14.09
CA GLY A 35 20.30 -2.53 12.74
C GLY A 35 19.86 -3.98 12.44
N PRO A 36 18.97 -4.17 11.46
CA PRO A 36 18.58 -5.51 11.01
C PRO A 36 19.81 -6.27 10.49
N THR A 37 19.88 -7.56 10.81
CA THR A 37 20.83 -8.48 10.18
C THR A 37 20.61 -8.52 8.67
N GLU A 38 21.61 -8.96 7.88
CA GLU A 38 21.45 -9.07 6.42
C GLU A 38 20.21 -9.87 5.99
N ALA A 39 19.90 -10.95 6.71
CA ALA A 39 18.70 -11.75 6.45
C ALA A 39 17.40 -10.98 6.74
N GLN A 40 17.37 -10.18 7.82
CA GLN A 40 16.24 -9.32 8.14
C GLN A 40 16.10 -8.18 7.13
N SER A 41 17.20 -7.55 6.71
CA SER A 41 17.21 -6.51 5.68
C SER A 41 16.68 -7.03 4.35
N ARG A 42 17.05 -8.25 3.96
CA ARG A 42 16.53 -8.88 2.76
C ARG A 42 15.03 -9.18 2.85
N THR A 43 14.59 -9.70 3.99
CA THR A 43 13.17 -9.98 4.24
C THR A 43 12.35 -8.69 4.27
N LEU A 44 12.90 -7.61 4.85
CA LEU A 44 12.31 -6.28 4.85
C LEU A 44 12.17 -5.72 3.43
N ALA A 45 13.20 -5.86 2.60
CA ALA A 45 13.15 -5.45 1.20
C ALA A 45 12.07 -6.21 0.41
N ASP A 46 11.91 -7.51 0.65
CA ASP A 46 10.85 -8.30 0.02
C ASP A 46 9.46 -7.86 0.51
N ALA A 47 9.30 -7.54 1.80
CA ALA A 47 8.05 -7.00 2.34
C ALA A 47 7.69 -5.64 1.74
N LEU A 48 8.66 -4.72 1.65
CA LEU A 48 8.47 -3.39 1.04
C LEU A 48 8.08 -3.50 -0.44
N ARG A 49 8.69 -4.43 -1.18
CA ARG A 49 8.31 -4.70 -2.57
C ARG A 49 6.87 -5.22 -2.67
N ALA A 50 6.47 -6.15 -1.82
CA ALA A 50 5.09 -6.65 -1.81
C ALA A 50 4.07 -5.55 -1.47
N ILE A 51 4.42 -4.62 -0.58
CA ILE A 51 3.59 -3.45 -0.27
C ILE A 51 3.45 -2.53 -1.48
N ALA A 52 4.54 -2.26 -2.19
CA ALA A 52 4.53 -1.45 -3.40
C ALA A 52 3.67 -2.08 -4.51
N ASP A 53 3.82 -3.38 -4.74
CA ASP A 53 3.03 -4.13 -5.72
C ASP A 53 1.53 -4.11 -5.36
N ALA A 54 1.20 -4.27 -4.07
CA ALA A 54 -0.18 -4.19 -3.59
C ALA A 54 -0.78 -2.78 -3.79
N LYS A 55 -0.04 -1.72 -3.47
CA LYS A 55 -0.49 -0.34 -3.70
C LYS A 55 -0.75 -0.07 -5.18
N ALA A 56 0.14 -0.52 -6.07
CA ALA A 56 -0.03 -0.36 -7.51
C ALA A 56 -1.30 -1.06 -8.03
N ALA A 57 -1.57 -2.28 -7.56
CA ALA A 57 -2.78 -3.02 -7.95
C ALA A 57 -4.07 -2.33 -7.46
N LEU A 58 -4.06 -1.75 -6.25
CA LEU A 58 -5.20 -1.01 -5.71
C LEU A 58 -5.41 0.32 -6.46
N ASP A 59 -4.33 1.01 -6.81
CA ASP A 59 -4.39 2.24 -7.60
C ASP A 59 -4.92 1.98 -9.01
N GLU A 60 -4.48 0.92 -9.68
CA GLU A 60 -5.02 0.47 -10.97
C GLU A 60 -6.53 0.17 -10.86
N ALA A 61 -6.97 -0.49 -9.78
CA ALA A 61 -8.38 -0.76 -9.54
C ALA A 61 -9.19 0.55 -9.43
N VAL A 62 -8.69 1.55 -8.70
CA VAL A 62 -9.31 2.90 -8.61
C VAL A 62 -9.36 3.58 -9.98
N GLN A 63 -8.28 3.55 -10.76
CA GLN A 63 -8.23 4.18 -12.08
C GLN A 63 -9.14 3.49 -13.11
N SER A 64 -9.34 2.18 -12.96
CA SER A 64 -10.23 1.39 -13.81
C SER A 64 -11.72 1.63 -13.51
N SER A 65 -12.05 2.23 -12.36
CA SER A 65 -13.43 2.54 -11.96
C SER A 65 -14.10 3.52 -12.95
N PRO A 66 -15.34 3.25 -13.37
CA PRO A 66 -16.02 4.01 -14.42
C PRO A 66 -16.30 5.49 -14.07
N LEU A 67 -16.23 5.86 -12.79
CA LEU A 67 -16.37 7.26 -12.34
C LEU A 67 -15.19 8.14 -12.74
N ASN A 68 -13.96 7.59 -12.81
CA ASN A 68 -12.76 8.35 -13.16
C ASN A 68 -12.58 8.56 -14.68
N ARG A 69 -13.45 7.94 -15.50
CA ARG A 69 -13.42 8.03 -16.98
C ARG A 69 -14.43 9.05 -17.54
N MET A 70 -15.17 9.74 -16.66
CA MET A 70 -16.22 10.70 -17.03
C MET A 70 -15.80 12.18 -16.86
N GLU A 71 -14.52 12.46 -16.60
CA GLU A 71 -13.92 13.80 -16.63
C GLU A 71 -13.30 14.12 -18.00
#